data_AF-A0ABD6C7N4-F1
#
_entry.id   AF-A0ABD6C7N4-F1
#
_cell.length_a   1.000
_cell.length_b   1.000
_cell.length_c   1.000
_cell.angle_alpha   90.00
_cell.angle_beta   90.00
_cell.angle_gamma   90.00
#
_symmetry.space_group_name_H-M   'P 1'
#
loop_
_entity.id
_entity.type
_entity.pdbx_description
1 polymer ?
#
loop_
_entity_poly.entity_id
_entity_poly.type
_entity_poly.pdbx_seq_one_letter_code
_entity_poly.pdbx_strand_id
1 'polypeptide(L)'
;MATARKSVMQIVGDRAQLRTIPALLSLLFALSSLFQFGGLAAPKFLWLNYTMTPLHATAVSAAAYFVAFMSSETRQWENYAKGEQALIAISGGVILGQQFVPIVSNTISSAGAAGGIFAWMLSLIGWGVAIR
;
A
#
# COMPACT_ATOMS: atom_id res chain seq x y z
N MET A 1 0.25 41.97 26.64
CA MET A 1 0.64 41.47 25.31
C MET A 1 1.55 40.26 25.52
N ALA A 2 1.01 39.05 25.39
CA ALA A 2 1.78 37.82 25.50
C ALA A 2 1.38 36.88 24.36
N THR A 3 2.27 35.95 24.02
CA THR A 3 2.13 34.83 23.07
C THR A 3 2.49 35.08 21.60
N ALA A 4 3.79 35.07 21.30
CA ALA A 4 4.29 34.79 19.95
C ALA A 4 5.67 34.09 19.97
N ARG A 5 5.82 33.05 20.79
CA ARG A 5 6.91 32.06 20.65
C ARG A 5 6.31 30.67 20.56
N LYS A 6 5.56 30.39 19.49
CA LYS A 6 5.42 29.01 19.04
C LYS A 6 6.79 28.59 18.52
N SER A 7 7.42 27.69 19.25
CA SER A 7 8.79 27.24 19.04
C SER A 7 8.98 26.75 17.60
N VAL A 8 10.02 27.24 16.91
CA VAL A 8 10.46 26.74 15.60
C VAL A 8 10.63 25.21 15.60
N MET A 9 10.96 24.65 16.77
CA MET A 9 11.09 23.22 17.01
C MET A 9 9.77 22.44 16.83
N GLN A 10 8.62 23.09 17.08
CA GLN A 10 7.30 22.51 16.87
C GLN A 10 6.91 22.49 15.38
N ILE A 11 7.34 23.50 14.60
CA ILE A 11 7.14 23.56 13.14
C ILE A 11 8.06 22.57 12.40
N VAL A 12 9.29 22.38 12.89
CA VAL A 12 10.22 21.39 12.32
C VAL A 12 9.79 19.96 12.67
N GLY A 13 9.32 19.72 13.89
CA GLY A 13 8.73 18.44 14.31
C GLY A 13 7.50 18.07 13.48
N ASP A 14 6.56 19.00 13.30
CA ASP A 14 5.36 18.77 12.48
C ASP A 14 5.71 18.44 11.03
N ARG A 15 6.65 19.15 10.39
CA ARG A 15 6.99 18.89 8.98
C ARG A 15 7.78 17.59 8.76
N ALA A 16 8.66 17.23 9.70
CA ALA A 16 9.39 15.97 9.62
C ALA A 16 8.43 14.77 9.80
N GLN A 17 7.49 14.87 10.74
CA GLN A 17 6.51 13.82 11.02
C GLN A 17 5.44 13.70 9.92
N LEU A 18 5.00 14.81 9.32
CA LEU A 18 4.01 14.80 8.22
C LEU A 18 4.55 14.16 6.93
N ARG A 19 5.86 14.19 6.68
CA ARG A 19 6.49 13.58 5.49
C ARG A 19 6.93 12.13 5.70
N THR A 20 7.24 11.73 6.94
CA THR A 20 7.67 10.36 7.22
C THR A 20 6.53 9.36 7.20
N ILE A 21 5.30 9.75 7.58
CA ILE A 21 4.14 8.84 7.56
C ILE A 21 3.84 8.32 6.13
N PRO A 22 3.70 9.17 5.10
CA PRO A 22 3.46 8.68 3.73
C PRO A 22 4.63 7.85 3.18
N ALA A 23 5.86 8.22 3.53
CA ALA A 23 7.05 7.50 3.09
C ALA A 23 7.13 6.09 3.70
N LEU A 24 6.85 5.96 5.00
CA LEU A 24 6.81 4.67 5.68
C LEU A 24 5.67 3.79 5.17
N LEU A 25 4.49 4.36 4.93
CA LEU A 25 3.37 3.64 4.34
C LEU A 25 3.69 3.13 2.93
N SER A 26 4.39 3.93 2.12
CA SER A 26 4.82 3.53 0.78
C SER A 26 5.81 2.36 0.84
N LEU A 27 6.77 2.41 1.76
CA LEU A 27 7.73 1.30 1.96
C LEU A 27 7.02 0.03 2.45
N LEU A 28 6.14 0.15 3.45
CA LEU A 28 5.36 -0.96 3.98
C LEU A 28 4.48 -1.57 2.90
N PHE A 29 3.80 -0.76 2.11
CA PHE A 29 2.99 -1.23 1.00
C PHE A 29 3.82 -1.96 -0.05
N ALA A 30 4.94 -1.37 -0.49
CA ALA A 30 5.80 -1.96 -1.51
C ALA A 30 6.36 -3.32 -1.07
N LEU A 31 6.83 -3.44 0.18
CA LEU A 31 7.40 -4.68 0.70
C LEU A 31 6.33 -5.75 0.98
N SER A 32 5.20 -5.36 1.57
CA SER A 32 4.11 -6.30 1.86
C SER A 32 3.47 -6.83 0.57
N SER A 33 3.20 -5.97 -0.41
CA SER A 33 2.68 -6.39 -1.72
C SER A 33 3.71 -7.23 -2.48
N LEU A 34 5.01 -6.92 -2.40
CA LEU A 34 6.05 -7.73 -3.03
C LEU A 34 6.08 -9.16 -2.44
N PHE A 35 5.98 -9.29 -1.11
CA PHE A 35 5.86 -10.60 -0.47
C PHE A 35 4.54 -11.29 -0.83
N GLN A 36 3.43 -10.57 -0.85
CA GLN A 36 2.11 -11.10 -1.20
C GLN A 36 2.09 -11.75 -2.59
N PHE A 37 2.68 -11.10 -3.60
CA PHE A 37 2.72 -11.62 -4.97
C PHE A 37 3.88 -12.59 -5.23
N GLY A 38 4.58 -13.03 -4.19
CA GLY A 38 5.61 -14.07 -4.28
C GLY A 38 7.00 -13.58 -4.72
N GLY A 39 7.26 -12.27 -4.69
CA GLY A 39 8.56 -11.70 -5.01
C GLY A 39 9.61 -11.86 -3.89
N LEU A 40 9.19 -12.25 -2.68
CA LEU A 40 10.06 -12.51 -1.53
C LEU A 40 9.74 -13.85 -0.88
N ALA A 41 10.75 -14.46 -0.26
CA ALA A 41 10.54 -15.56 0.67
C ALA A 41 9.88 -15.05 1.96
N ALA A 42 9.17 -15.94 2.67
CA ALA A 42 8.44 -15.59 3.88
C ALA A 42 9.38 -15.05 4.99
N PRO A 43 9.16 -13.82 5.48
CA PRO A 43 9.97 -13.25 6.54
C PRO A 43 9.69 -13.99 7.87
N LYS A 44 10.76 -14.30 8.60
CA LYS A 44 10.71 -14.96 9.90
C LYS A 44 11.09 -13.99 11.01
N PHE A 45 10.21 -13.85 12.00
CA PHE A 45 10.46 -13.08 13.20
C PHE A 45 11.05 -13.99 14.28
N LEU A 46 12.35 -13.84 14.53
CA LEU A 46 13.11 -14.71 15.44
C LEU A 46 12.61 -14.60 16.89
N TRP A 47 12.28 -13.39 17.35
CA TRP A 47 11.81 -13.16 18.72
C TRP A 47 10.44 -13.78 19.03
N LEU A 48 9.62 -13.97 18.00
CA LEU A 48 8.27 -14.52 18.13
C LEU A 48 8.17 -15.97 17.62
N ASN A 49 9.29 -16.52 17.12
CA ASN A 49 9.33 -17.79 16.39
C ASN A 49 8.18 -17.93 15.38
N TYR A 50 7.91 -16.83 14.65
CA TYR A 50 6.74 -16.70 13.80
C TYR A 50 7.14 -16.44 12.35
N THR A 51 6.52 -17.17 11.42
CA THR A 51 6.72 -16.96 9.99
C THR A 51 5.51 -16.23 9.43
N MET A 52 5.75 -15.10 8.78
CA MET A 52 4.68 -14.30 8.19
C MET A 52 4.03 -15.06 7.03
N THR A 53 2.70 -15.09 6.98
CA THR A 53 1.97 -15.76 5.90
C THR A 53 1.49 -14.76 4.84
N PRO A 54 1.15 -15.21 3.62
CA PRO A 54 0.60 -14.35 2.57
C PRO A 54 -0.67 -13.61 2.98
N LEU A 55 -1.48 -14.18 3.87
CA LEU A 55 -2.67 -13.51 4.42
C LEU A 55 -2.30 -12.25 5.21
N HIS A 56 -1.23 -12.29 6.02
CA HIS A 56 -0.75 -11.11 6.75
C HIS A 56 -0.21 -10.06 5.79
N ALA A 57 0.50 -10.48 4.74
CA ALA A 57 1.01 -9.59 3.70
C ALA A 57 -0.14 -8.84 3.02
N THR A 58 -1.20 -9.57 2.66
CA THR A 58 -2.43 -9.03 2.07
C THR A 58 -3.13 -8.05 3.02
N ALA A 59 -3.22 -8.38 4.31
CA ALA A 59 -3.84 -7.50 5.30
C ALA A 59 -3.06 -6.18 5.42
N VAL A 60 -1.73 -6.24 5.49
CA VAL A 60 -0.86 -5.06 5.59
C VAL A 60 -0.90 -4.23 4.30
N SER A 61 -0.82 -4.86 3.13
CA SER A 61 -0.87 -4.16 1.84
C SER A 61 -2.23 -3.50 1.62
N ALA A 62 -3.34 -4.20 1.91
CA ALA A 62 -4.68 -3.64 1.83
C ALA A 62 -4.91 -2.51 2.83
N ALA A 63 -4.46 -2.66 4.08
CA ALA A 63 -4.58 -1.62 5.10
C ALA A 63 -3.79 -0.37 4.71
N ALA A 64 -2.54 -0.54 4.26
CA ALA A 64 -1.74 0.58 3.76
C ALA A 64 -2.43 1.26 2.58
N TYR A 65 -2.96 0.48 1.62
CA TYR A 65 -3.61 1.00 0.42
C TYR A 65 -4.87 1.81 0.77
N PHE A 66 -5.67 1.31 1.70
CA PHE A 66 -6.86 2.00 2.18
C PHE A 66 -6.51 3.29 2.94
N VAL A 67 -5.49 3.26 3.80
CA VAL A 67 -5.02 4.46 4.52
C VAL A 67 -4.50 5.50 3.54
N ALA A 68 -3.76 5.09 2.50
CA ALA A 68 -3.30 5.97 1.44
C ALA A 68 -4.46 6.67 0.72
N PHE A 69 -5.46 5.91 0.28
CA PHE A 69 -6.65 6.45 -0.37
C PHE A 69 -7.41 7.43 0.54
N MET A 70 -7.61 7.09 1.81
CA MET A 70 -8.29 7.94 2.78
C MET A 70 -7.52 9.23 3.13
N SER A 71 -6.19 9.19 2.95
CA SER A 71 -5.27 10.29 3.23
C SER A 71 -5.04 11.20 2.03
N SER A 72 -5.53 10.87 0.83
CA SER A 72 -5.29 11.67 -0.37
C SER A 72 -5.99 13.03 -0.28
N GLU A 73 -5.41 14.06 -0.92
CA GLU A 73 -6.05 15.37 -1.05
C GLU A 73 -7.31 15.29 -1.92
N THR A 74 -7.37 14.31 -2.82
CA THR A 74 -8.52 13.93 -3.66
C THR A 74 -9.49 12.99 -2.92
N ARG A 75 -9.74 13.28 -1.65
CA ARG A 75 -10.49 12.47 -0.67
C ARG A 75 -11.86 11.93 -1.10
N GLN A 76 -12.42 12.48 -2.17
CA GLN A 76 -13.70 12.05 -2.76
C GLN A 76 -13.42 11.36 -4.08
N TRP A 77 -13.99 10.16 -4.23
CA TRP A 77 -13.90 9.35 -5.44
C TRP A 77 -14.18 10.15 -6.72
N GLU A 78 -15.11 11.10 -6.66
CA GLU A 78 -15.52 11.97 -7.77
C GLU A 78 -14.40 12.89 -8.31
N ASN A 79 -13.36 13.15 -7.52
CA ASN A 79 -12.24 14.01 -7.92
C ASN A 79 -11.21 13.31 -8.79
N TYR A 80 -11.23 11.98 -8.86
CA TYR A 80 -10.37 11.19 -9.73
C TYR A 80 -10.90 11.14 -11.15
N ALA A 81 -10.01 11.17 -12.14
CA ALA A 81 -10.41 10.88 -13.51
C ALA A 81 -10.93 9.43 -13.60
N LYS A 82 -11.85 9.14 -14.54
CA LYS A 82 -12.43 7.78 -14.71
C LYS A 82 -11.36 6.69 -14.85
N GLY A 83 -10.23 6.99 -15.50
CA GLY A 83 -9.11 6.07 -15.62
C GLY A 83 -8.37 5.82 -14.29
N GLU A 84 -8.20 6.85 -13.47
CA GLU A 84 -7.59 6.78 -12.14
C GLU A 84 -8.49 5.98 -11.18
N GLN A 85 -9.79 6.24 -11.20
CA GLN A 85 -10.80 5.46 -10.48
C GLN A 85 -10.73 3.97 -10.85
N ALA A 86 -10.72 3.65 -12.14
CA ALA A 86 -10.61 2.27 -12.61
C ALA A 86 -9.31 1.63 -12.12
N LEU A 87 -8.19 2.36 -12.17
CA LEU A 87 -6.90 1.86 -11.73
C LEU A 87 -6.86 1.59 -10.21
N ILE A 88 -7.44 2.48 -9.40
CA ILE A 88 -7.56 2.32 -7.95
C ILE A 88 -8.42 1.08 -7.63
N ALA A 89 -9.57 0.96 -8.28
CA ALA A 89 -10.47 -0.18 -8.08
C ALA A 89 -9.82 -1.50 -8.51
N ILE A 90 -9.16 -1.53 -9.67
CA ILE A 90 -8.49 -2.73 -10.19
C ILE A 90 -7.34 -3.14 -9.28
N SER A 91 -6.49 -2.20 -8.87
CA SER A 91 -5.35 -2.51 -8.00
C SER A 91 -5.79 -2.99 -6.61
N GLY A 92 -6.74 -2.30 -5.95
CA GLY A 92 -7.34 -2.77 -4.71
C GLY A 92 -8.01 -4.14 -4.86
N GLY A 93 -8.70 -4.35 -5.99
CA GLY A 93 -9.32 -5.61 -6.36
C GLY A 93 -8.31 -6.74 -6.58
N VAL A 94 -7.13 -6.45 -7.13
CA VAL A 94 -6.05 -7.44 -7.33
C VAL A 94 -5.38 -7.79 -6.00
N ILE A 95 -5.16 -6.81 -5.12
CA ILE A 95 -4.60 -7.02 -3.77
C ILE A 95 -5.51 -7.96 -2.97
N LEU A 96 -6.80 -7.66 -2.88
CA LEU A 96 -7.73 -8.52 -2.13
C LEU A 96 -8.03 -9.82 -2.91
N GLY A 97 -8.19 -9.70 -4.23
CA GLY A 97 -8.57 -10.78 -5.11
C GLY A 97 -7.56 -11.92 -5.14
N GLN A 98 -6.26 -11.63 -5.10
CA GLN A 98 -5.23 -12.67 -5.11
C GLN A 98 -5.35 -13.64 -3.93
N GLN A 99 -5.79 -13.16 -2.76
CA GLN A 99 -5.93 -13.97 -1.54
C GLN A 99 -7.32 -14.59 -1.37
N PHE A 100 -8.39 -13.90 -1.81
CA PHE A 100 -9.77 -14.30 -1.51
C PHE A 100 -10.57 -14.78 -2.72
N VAL A 101 -10.14 -14.46 -3.94
CA VAL A 101 -10.88 -14.76 -5.17
C VAL A 101 -10.08 -15.74 -6.04
N PRO A 102 -10.50 -17.02 -6.14
CA PRO A 102 -9.75 -18.04 -6.86
C PRO A 102 -9.44 -17.69 -8.31
N ILE A 103 -10.35 -17.01 -9.02
CA ILE A 103 -10.12 -16.62 -10.41
C ILE A 103 -8.90 -15.71 -10.56
N VAL A 104 -8.73 -14.74 -9.65
CA VAL A 104 -7.61 -13.79 -9.69
C VAL A 104 -6.31 -14.52 -9.37
N SER A 105 -6.32 -15.33 -8.31
CA SER A 105 -5.17 -16.15 -7.91
C SER A 105 -4.71 -17.11 -9.02
N ASN A 106 -5.66 -17.75 -9.70
CA ASN A 106 -5.40 -18.67 -10.82
C ASN A 106 -4.85 -17.93 -12.04
N THR A 107 -5.40 -16.76 -12.38
CA THR A 107 -4.89 -15.95 -13.49
C THR A 107 -3.45 -15.51 -13.23
N ILE A 108 -3.15 -15.00 -12.03
CA ILE A 108 -1.80 -14.60 -11.65
C ILE A 108 -0.85 -15.81 -11.69
N SER A 109 -1.28 -16.95 -11.15
CA SER A 109 -0.44 -18.15 -11.08
C SER A 109 -0.23 -18.81 -12.45
N SER A 110 -1.20 -18.73 -13.37
CA SER A 110 -1.10 -19.31 -14.72
C SER A 110 -0.01 -18.65 -15.58
N ALA A 111 0.32 -17.39 -15.30
CA ALA A 111 1.41 -16.67 -15.94
C ALA A 111 2.77 -16.86 -15.23
N GLY A 112 2.83 -17.72 -14.21
CA GLY A 112 4.05 -17.99 -13.44
C GLY A 112 4.62 -16.75 -12.76
N ALA A 113 5.95 -16.62 -12.74
CA ALA A 113 6.63 -15.48 -12.13
C ALA A 113 6.22 -14.13 -12.75
N ALA A 114 5.96 -14.10 -14.06
CA ALA A 114 5.51 -12.90 -14.74
C ALA A 114 4.17 -12.39 -14.19
N GLY A 115 3.23 -13.28 -13.89
CA GLY A 115 1.94 -12.91 -13.33
C GLY A 115 2.06 -12.20 -11.98
N GLY A 116 2.91 -12.70 -11.07
CA GLY A 116 3.18 -12.05 -9.79
C GLY A 116 3.82 -10.67 -9.95
N ILE A 117 4.80 -10.55 -10.86
CA ILE A 117 5.45 -9.27 -11.17
C ILE A 117 4.43 -8.25 -11.72
N PHE A 118 3.60 -8.65 -12.67
CA PHE A 118 2.57 -7.76 -13.23
C PHE A 118 1.55 -7.33 -12.18
N ALA A 119 1.08 -8.26 -11.34
CA ALA A 119 0.14 -7.94 -10.27
C ALA A 119 0.74 -6.96 -9.24
N TRP A 120 2.02 -7.14 -8.90
CA TRP A 120 2.76 -6.23 -8.04
C TRP A 120 2.93 -4.84 -8.67
N MET A 121 3.37 -4.77 -9.93
CA MET A 121 3.50 -3.50 -10.65
C MET A 121 2.17 -2.76 -10.76
N LEU A 122 1.09 -3.46 -11.11
CA LEU A 122 -0.25 -2.91 -11.18
C LEU A 122 -0.69 -2.33 -9.82
N SER A 123 -0.36 -3.01 -8.73
CA SER A 123 -0.62 -2.55 -7.37
C SER A 123 0.17 -1.29 -7.02
N LEU A 124 1.44 -1.18 -7.45
CA LEU A 124 2.27 0.02 -7.26
C LEU A 124 1.78 1.23 -8.08
N ILE A 125 1.36 1.02 -9.33
CA ILE A 125 0.80 2.10 -10.15
C ILE A 125 -0.51 2.58 -9.51
N GLY A 126 -1.36 1.64 -9.08
CA GLY A 126 -2.58 1.92 -8.33
C GLY A 126 -2.33 2.76 -7.08
N TRP A 127 -1.29 2.41 -6.32
CA TRP A 127 -0.86 3.16 -5.15
C TRP A 127 -0.43 4.58 -5.49
N GLY A 128 0.42 4.75 -6.51
CA GLY A 128 0.92 6.05 -6.93
C GLY A 128 -0.20 7.03 -7.31
N VAL A 129 -1.28 6.50 -7.89
CA VAL A 129 -2.49 7.28 -8.17
C VAL A 129 -3.31 7.54 -6.89
N ALA A 130 -3.43 6.56 -6.00
CA ALA A 130 -4.20 6.69 -4.76
C ALA A 130 -3.62 7.71 -3.76
N ILE A 131 -2.30 7.87 -3.69
CA ILE A 131 -1.64 8.81 -2.76
C ILE A 131 -1.63 10.27 -3.25
N ARG A 132 -2.09 10.52 -4.47
CA ARG A 132 -2.01 11.83 -5.13
C ARG A 132 -3.17 12.73 -4.73
#